data_AF-A0A6B3HUE4-F1
#
_entry.id   AF-A0A6B3HUE4-F1
#
_cell.length_a   1.000
_cell.length_b   1.000
_cell.length_c   1.000
_cell.angle_alpha   90.00
_cell.angle_beta   90.00
_cell.angle_gamma   90.00
#
_symmetry.space_group_name_H-M   'P 1'
#
loop_
_entity.id
_entity.type
_entity.pdbx_description
1 polymer ?
#
loop_
_entity_poly.entity_id
_entity_poly.type
_entity_poly.pdbx_seq_one_letter_code
_entity_poly.pdbx_strand_id
1 'polypeptide(L)'
;AGAVKLLTVPPFGPAYAGILSELHHDDVLAQALKDQLVDPRVEEAVARLRSAQDQGQIPPGANLPLAVEMLYGPVYYRHVLRKPVQDEETIADLVAHVLRALGAPRY
;
A
#
# COMPACT_ATOMS: atom_id res chain seq x y z
N ALA A 1 -8.47 10.28 5.31
CA ALA A 1 -9.83 9.69 5.15
C ALA A 1 -10.13 9.06 3.77
N GLY A 2 -9.19 8.89 2.82
CA GLY A 2 -9.51 8.47 1.43
C GLY A 2 -9.36 6.98 1.09
N ALA A 3 -8.23 6.35 1.42
CA ALA A 3 -7.91 4.99 0.96
C ALA A 3 -8.66 3.87 1.72
N VAL A 4 -8.87 4.04 3.04
CA VAL A 4 -9.57 3.04 3.88
C VAL A 4 -11.06 2.91 3.49
N LYS A 5 -11.70 4.03 3.11
CA LYS A 5 -13.10 4.01 2.63
C LYS A 5 -13.24 3.34 1.27
N LEU A 6 -12.29 3.51 0.35
CA LEU A 6 -12.37 2.91 -0.99
C LEU A 6 -12.35 1.37 -0.95
N LEU A 7 -11.59 0.77 -0.03
CA LEU A 7 -11.52 -0.69 0.11
C LEU A 7 -12.69 -1.30 0.90
N THR A 8 -13.51 -0.48 1.58
CA THR A 8 -14.58 -0.93 2.47
C THR A 8 -16.00 -0.59 1.99
N VAL A 9 -16.14 0.30 1.00
CA VAL A 9 -17.44 0.77 0.54
C VAL A 9 -17.90 -0.05 -0.69
N PRO A 10 -19.12 -0.63 -0.67
CA PRO A 10 -19.71 -1.23 -1.86
C PRO A 10 -19.88 -0.20 -3.00
N PRO A 11 -19.68 -0.60 -4.27
CA PRO A 11 -19.36 -1.95 -4.74
C PRO A 11 -17.85 -2.26 -4.77
N PHE A 12 -16.99 -1.28 -4.47
CA PHE A 12 -15.55 -1.38 -4.69
C PHE A 12 -14.88 -2.47 -3.87
N GLY A 13 -15.20 -2.59 -2.57
CA GLY A 13 -14.60 -3.62 -1.71
C GLY A 13 -14.84 -5.06 -2.20
N PRO A 14 -16.11 -5.48 -2.40
CA PRO A 14 -16.44 -6.81 -2.91
C PRO A 14 -15.94 -7.08 -4.35
N ALA A 15 -16.03 -6.10 -5.24
CA ALA A 15 -15.55 -6.25 -6.62
C ALA A 15 -14.02 -6.45 -6.66
N TYR A 16 -13.28 -5.66 -5.87
CA TYR A 16 -11.84 -5.79 -5.77
C TYR A 16 -11.42 -7.16 -5.19
N ALA A 17 -12.13 -7.64 -4.17
CA ALA A 17 -11.89 -8.97 -3.60
C ALA A 17 -12.08 -10.10 -4.62
N GLY A 18 -13.11 -9.99 -5.49
CA GLY A 18 -13.33 -10.95 -6.58
C GLY A 18 -12.23 -10.88 -7.65
N ILE A 19 -11.73 -9.69 -8.00
CA ILE A 19 -10.59 -9.56 -8.92
C ILE A 19 -9.34 -10.23 -8.31
N LEU A 20 -9.07 -9.96 -7.02
CA LEU A 20 -7.91 -10.52 -6.34
C LEU A 20 -7.93 -12.05 -6.25
N SER A 21 -9.10 -12.70 -6.17
CA SER A 21 -9.19 -14.17 -6.14
C SER A 21 -8.84 -14.82 -7.47
N GLU A 22 -9.03 -14.12 -8.59
CA GLU A 22 -8.79 -14.65 -9.93
C GLU A 22 -7.36 -14.41 -10.44
N LEU A 23 -6.56 -13.54 -9.81
CA LEU A 23 -5.23 -13.16 -10.32
C LEU A 23 -4.27 -14.34 -10.49
N HIS A 24 -4.42 -15.40 -9.71
CA HIS A 24 -3.57 -16.59 -9.83
C HIS A 24 -3.95 -17.53 -10.97
N HIS A 25 -5.09 -17.28 -11.63
CA HIS A 25 -5.64 -18.13 -12.67
C HIS A 25 -5.76 -17.42 -14.02
N ASP A 26 -5.65 -16.09 -14.05
CA ASP A 26 -5.76 -15.26 -15.25
C ASP A 26 -4.63 -14.21 -15.30
N ASP A 27 -3.58 -14.51 -16.05
CA ASP A 27 -2.42 -13.63 -16.22
C ASP A 27 -2.77 -12.31 -16.93
N VAL A 28 -3.78 -12.32 -17.81
CA VAL A 28 -4.24 -11.11 -18.52
C VAL A 28 -4.92 -10.17 -17.52
N LEU A 29 -5.77 -10.71 -16.64
CA LEU A 29 -6.37 -9.97 -15.55
C LEU A 29 -5.33 -9.46 -14.56
N ALA A 30 -4.35 -10.30 -14.18
CA ALA A 30 -3.26 -9.92 -13.29
C ALA A 30 -2.47 -8.74 -13.84
N GLN A 31 -2.09 -8.79 -15.12
CA GLN A 31 -1.39 -7.70 -15.79
C GLN A 31 -2.25 -6.43 -15.88
N ALA A 32 -3.52 -6.56 -16.24
CA ALA A 32 -4.44 -5.42 -16.32
C ALA A 32 -4.64 -4.73 -14.96
N LEU A 33 -4.81 -5.50 -13.88
CA LEU A 33 -4.89 -4.96 -12.52
C LEU A 33 -3.60 -4.23 -12.15
N LYS A 34 -2.45 -4.85 -12.43
CA LYS A 34 -1.14 -4.27 -12.13
C LYS A 34 -0.98 -2.92 -12.81
N ASP A 35 -1.17 -2.87 -14.13
CA ASP A 35 -0.90 -1.69 -14.95
C ASP A 35 -1.90 -0.56 -14.71
N GLN A 36 -3.18 -0.88 -14.52
CA GLN A 36 -4.24 0.13 -14.48
C GLN A 36 -4.55 0.62 -13.06
N LEU A 37 -4.25 -0.17 -12.03
CA LEU A 37 -4.66 0.15 -10.66
C LEU A 37 -3.52 0.11 -9.65
N VAL A 38 -2.62 -0.86 -9.70
CA VAL A 38 -1.58 -1.01 -8.67
C VAL A 38 -0.39 -0.09 -8.92
N ASP A 39 0.22 -0.18 -10.10
CA ASP A 39 1.44 0.56 -10.44
C ASP A 39 1.24 2.08 -10.34
N PRO A 40 0.17 2.68 -10.90
CA PRO A 40 -0.03 4.13 -10.78
C PRO A 40 -0.13 4.59 -9.32
N ARG A 41 -0.72 3.79 -8.44
CA ARG A 41 -0.84 4.10 -7.00
C ARG A 41 0.48 3.96 -6.28
N VAL A 42 1.27 2.95 -6.62
CA VAL A 42 2.62 2.78 -6.08
C VAL A 42 3.51 3.94 -6.51
N GLU A 43 3.45 4.34 -7.78
CA GLU A 43 4.19 5.48 -8.32
C GLU A 43 3.81 6.80 -7.62
N GLU A 44 2.51 7.08 -7.46
CA GLU A 44 2.00 8.22 -6.69
C GLU A 44 2.53 8.22 -5.25
N ALA A 45 2.52 7.06 -4.58
CA ALA A 45 3.01 6.93 -3.21
C ALA A 45 4.52 7.14 -3.11
N VAL A 46 5.30 6.57 -4.03
CA VAL A 46 6.76 6.76 -4.11
C VAL A 46 7.08 8.23 -4.37
N ALA A 47 6.38 8.91 -5.29
CA ALA A 47 6.57 10.32 -5.58
C ALA A 47 6.31 11.19 -4.34
N ARG A 48 5.28 10.87 -3.56
CA ARG A 48 4.99 11.56 -2.29
C ARG A 48 6.10 11.37 -1.26
N LEU A 49 6.60 10.15 -1.08
CA LEU A 49 7.72 9.87 -0.17
C LEU A 49 9.00 10.57 -0.64
N ARG A 50 9.22 10.65 -1.95
CA ARG A 50 10.36 11.37 -2.53
C ARG A 50 10.30 12.86 -2.24
N SER A 51 9.13 13.48 -2.36
CA SER A 51 8.96 14.88 -1.96
C SER A 51 9.25 15.11 -0.46
N ALA A 52 8.88 14.17 0.40
CA ALA A 52 9.21 14.22 1.83
C ALA A 52 10.72 14.03 2.08
N GLN A 53 11.39 13.19 1.29
CA GLN A 53 12.84 13.02 1.30
C GLN A 53 13.57 14.31 0.87
N ASP A 54 13.10 14.97 -0.19
CA ASP A 54 13.64 16.25 -0.67
C ASP A 54 13.51 17.37 0.39
N GLN A 55 12.48 17.29 1.24
CA GLN A 55 12.25 18.18 2.38
C GLN A 55 13.02 17.79 3.65
N GLY A 56 13.82 16.73 3.61
CA GLY A 56 14.58 16.22 4.76
C GLY A 56 13.74 15.51 5.83
N GLN A 57 12.48 15.18 5.54
CA GLN A 57 11.60 14.45 6.47
C GLN A 57 11.86 12.94 6.45
N ILE A 58 12.42 12.42 5.35
CA ILE A 58 12.83 11.03 5.18
C ILE A 58 14.34 11.02 4.86
N PRO A 59 15.13 10.09 5.42
CA PRO A 59 16.56 10.00 5.14
C PRO A 59 16.86 9.85 3.64
N PRO A 60 17.92 10.49 3.11
CA PRO A 60 18.24 10.48 1.68
C PRO A 60 18.61 9.08 1.13
N GLY A 61 19.02 8.16 2.02
CA GLY A 61 19.34 6.77 1.66
C GLY A 61 18.17 5.78 1.82
N ALA A 62 16.98 6.24 2.22
CA ALA A 62 15.83 5.37 2.44
C ALA A 62 15.35 4.72 1.12
N ASN A 63 15.06 3.42 1.16
CA ASN A 63 14.49 2.69 0.03
C ASN A 63 12.97 2.99 -0.05
N LEU A 64 12.59 3.95 -0.89
CA LEU A 64 11.19 4.40 -1.02
C LEU A 64 10.26 3.32 -1.60
N PRO A 65 10.64 2.55 -2.64
CA PRO A 65 9.83 1.40 -3.09
C PRO A 65 9.51 0.41 -1.96
N LEU A 66 10.53 0.04 -1.17
CA LEU A 66 10.33 -0.86 -0.03
C LEU A 66 9.43 -0.22 1.05
N ALA A 67 9.53 1.08 1.28
CA ALA A 67 8.63 1.79 2.19
C ALA A 67 7.16 1.64 1.77
N VAL A 68 6.88 1.77 0.47
CA VAL A 68 5.52 1.58 -0.06
C VAL A 68 5.06 0.13 0.11
N GLU A 69 5.91 -0.86 -0.17
CA GLU A 69 5.59 -2.27 0.07
C GLU A 69 5.25 -2.55 1.55
N MET A 70 6.01 -1.99 2.49
CA MET A 70 5.74 -2.14 3.92
C MET A 70 4.42 -1.48 4.36
N LEU A 71 3.98 -0.42 3.67
CA LEU A 71 2.70 0.24 3.93
C LEU A 71 1.52 -0.53 3.32
N TYR A 72 1.66 -1.02 2.09
CA TYR A 72 0.56 -1.65 1.35
C TYR A 72 0.42 -3.13 1.68
N GLY A 73 1.54 -3.83 1.91
CA GLY A 73 1.60 -5.26 2.19
C GLY A 73 0.65 -5.70 3.31
N PRO A 74 0.65 -5.05 4.50
CA PRO A 74 -0.29 -5.38 5.57
C PRO A 74 -1.76 -5.21 5.19
N VAL A 75 -2.09 -4.21 4.36
CA VAL A 75 -3.45 -3.97 3.89
C VAL A 75 -3.91 -5.10 2.96
N TYR A 76 -3.08 -5.46 1.97
CA TYR A 76 -3.35 -6.58 1.05
C TYR A 76 -3.39 -7.93 1.77
N TYR A 77 -2.43 -8.19 2.66
CA TYR A 77 -2.38 -9.41 3.48
C TYR A 77 -3.69 -9.63 4.25
N ARG A 78 -4.21 -8.56 4.89
CA ARG A 78 -5.48 -8.64 5.61
C ARG A 78 -6.66 -8.84 4.66
N HIS A 79 -6.65 -8.17 3.52
CA HIS A 79 -7.73 -8.27 2.54
C HIS A 79 -7.82 -9.69 1.95
N VAL A 80 -6.71 -10.25 1.49
CA VAL A 80 -6.64 -11.62 0.92
C VAL A 80 -7.06 -12.67 1.95
N LEU A 81 -6.66 -12.50 3.22
CA LEU A 81 -7.08 -13.39 4.31
C LEU A 81 -8.45 -13.05 4.91
N ARG A 82 -9.20 -12.11 4.32
CA ARG A 82 -10.52 -11.67 4.79
C ARG A 82 -10.54 -11.29 6.28
N LYS A 83 -9.44 -10.72 6.78
CA LYS A 83 -9.32 -10.19 8.13
C LYS A 83 -10.12 -8.88 8.25
N PRO A 84 -10.55 -8.49 9.47
CA PRO A 84 -11.19 -7.21 9.71
C PRO A 84 -10.35 -6.04 9.17
N VAL A 85 -10.99 -5.01 8.64
CA VAL A 85 -10.29 -3.81 8.16
C VAL A 85 -9.64 -3.09 9.34
N GLN A 86 -8.48 -2.50 9.10
CA GLN A 86 -7.79 -1.66 10.08
C GLN A 86 -8.55 -0.35 10.25
N ASP A 87 -8.77 0.05 11.50
CA ASP A 87 -9.23 1.40 11.80
C ASP A 87 -8.16 2.44 11.50
N GLU A 88 -8.55 3.71 11.56
CA GLU A 88 -7.66 4.83 11.23
C GLU A 88 -6.45 4.92 12.19
N GLU A 89 -6.63 4.55 13.46
CA GLU A 89 -5.56 4.52 14.47
C GLU A 89 -4.49 3.48 14.12
N THR A 90 -4.91 2.25 13.80
CA THR A 90 -4.01 1.18 13.39
C THR A 90 -3.24 1.53 12.11
N ILE A 91 -3.89 2.21 11.16
CA ILE A 91 -3.22 2.69 9.94
C ILE A 91 -2.19 3.78 10.26
N ALA A 92 -2.52 4.73 11.14
CA ALA A 92 -1.59 5.76 11.58
C ALA A 92 -0.36 5.15 12.27
N ASP A 93 -0.57 4.14 13.11
CA ASP A 93 0.51 3.39 13.75
C ASP A 93 1.39 2.66 12.75
N LEU A 94 0.81 2.00 11.75
CA LEU A 94 1.58 1.35 10.67
C LEU A 94 2.48 2.36 9.95
N VAL A 95 1.94 3.53 9.59
CA VAL A 95 2.71 4.62 8.97
C VAL A 95 3.86 5.05 9.88
N ALA A 96 3.59 5.29 11.16
CA ALA A 96 4.61 5.71 12.11
C ALA A 96 5.73 4.67 12.28
N HIS A 97 5.39 3.38 12.32
CA HIS A 97 6.36 2.29 12.39
C HIS A 97 7.26 2.24 11.15
N VAL A 98 6.66 2.33 9.96
CA VAL A 98 7.42 2.33 8.69
C VAL A 98 8.36 3.53 8.64
N LEU A 99 7.87 4.74 8.92
CA LEU A 99 8.71 5.95 8.88
C LEU A 99 9.87 5.90 9.88
N ARG A 100 9.65 5.36 11.09
CA ARG A 100 10.74 5.12 12.05
C ARG A 100 11.76 4.13 11.52
N ALA A 101 11.32 3.04 10.89
CA ALA A 101 12.21 2.02 10.33
C ALA A 101 13.10 2.56 9.21
N LEU A 102 12.62 3.54 8.41
CA LEU A 102 13.45 4.18 7.38
C LEU A 102 14.63 4.98 7.95
N GLY A 103 14.54 5.41 9.21
CA GLY A 103 15.60 6.11 9.94
C GLY A 103 16.51 5.21 10.78
N ALA A 104 16.27 3.90 10.80
CA ALA A 104 17.10 2.97 11.56
C ALA A 104 18.52 2.89 10.96
N PRO A 105 19.59 2.90 11.77
CA PRO A 105 20.93 2.60 11.28
C PRO A 105 20.94 1.21 10.61
N ARG A 106 21.73 1.04 9.55
CA ARG A 106 21.93 -0.30 8.94
C ARG A 106 22.40 -1.28 10.01
N TYR A 107 21.87 -2.50 9.95
CA TYR A 107 22.35 -3.67 10.69
C TYR A 107 23.72 -4.13 10.17
#